data_AF-A0A7S7J0A7-F1
#
_entry.id   AF-A0A7S7J0A7-F1
#
_cell.length_a   1.000
_cell.length_b   1.000
_cell.length_c   1.000
_cell.angle_alpha   90.00
_cell.angle_beta   90.00
_cell.angle_gamma   90.00
#
_symmetry.space_group_name_H-M   'P 1'
#
loop_
_entity.id
_entity.type
_entity.pdbx_description
1 polymer ?
#
loop_
_entity_poly.entity_id
_entity_poly.type
_entity_poly.pdbx_seq_one_letter_code
_entity_poly.pdbx_strand_id
1 'polypeptide(L)'
;MNHNHKGGCCHGSGSHHHTEQDHQDHDHHDHHDHDEHNHAHGHGCCGGGCCASRKSAAPLSAEETEFLIQLAQTPYLPLTRFVLKSTKSNHFESVALAPVHLKDKTDSMEVVKSTGAVLKSLEERGFLTLDYEEPLENGNYSEYENSDLYAYFKETVAQAENHDDYLYDIPELELGSIALTYSGQQAIIKMDQKA
;
A
#
# COMPACT_ATOMS: atom_id res chain seq x y z
N MET A 1 19.01 -45.20 23.33
CA MET A 1 20.40 -44.71 23.37
C MET A 1 20.43 -43.34 22.71
N ASN A 2 20.52 -42.28 23.50
CA ASN A 2 20.58 -40.89 23.02
C ASN A 2 21.95 -40.34 23.43
N HIS A 3 22.75 -39.90 22.46
CA HIS A 3 24.00 -39.20 22.74
C HIS A 3 23.83 -37.69 22.51
N ASN A 4 24.30 -36.97 23.52
CA ASN A 4 24.32 -35.53 23.70
C ASN A 4 25.80 -35.09 23.73
N HIS A 5 26.19 -34.07 22.97
CA HIS A 5 27.43 -33.29 23.13
C HIS A 5 27.05 -31.83 22.85
N LYS A 6 27.02 -30.87 23.81
CA LYS A 6 28.02 -30.29 24.73
C LYS A 6 29.23 -29.62 24.08
N GLY A 7 29.35 -28.33 24.39
CA GLY A 7 30.52 -27.44 24.27
C GLY A 7 30.00 -26.01 23.99
N GLY A 8 29.93 -25.04 24.90
CA GLY A 8 30.81 -24.68 26.02
C GLY A 8 31.62 -23.44 25.63
N CYS A 9 31.18 -22.22 26.00
CA CYS A 9 31.86 -21.31 26.98
C CYS A 9 33.10 -20.58 26.39
N CYS A 10 33.42 -19.28 26.59
CA CYS A 10 33.09 -18.36 27.69
C CYS A 10 33.77 -16.95 27.50
N HIS A 11 33.19 -15.92 28.13
CA HIS A 11 33.75 -14.65 28.70
C HIS A 11 34.44 -13.61 27.79
N GLY A 12 34.33 -12.28 28.00
CA GLY A 12 33.69 -11.49 29.05
C GLY A 12 34.03 -9.99 28.91
N SER A 13 33.05 -9.16 29.26
CA SER A 13 33.01 -7.80 29.85
C SER A 13 34.17 -6.80 29.77
N GLY A 14 33.84 -5.53 29.50
CA GLY A 14 34.59 -4.36 29.99
C GLY A 14 34.01 -3.02 29.51
N SER A 15 33.31 -2.30 30.40
CA SER A 15 32.88 -0.91 30.24
C SER A 15 33.83 0.02 31.02
N HIS A 16 34.24 1.16 30.46
CA HIS A 16 34.74 2.31 31.23
C HIS A 16 34.39 3.65 30.54
N HIS A 17 34.09 4.64 31.38
CA HIS A 17 33.58 5.99 31.10
C HIS A 17 34.71 7.05 31.08
N HIS A 18 34.45 8.14 30.33
CA HIS A 18 34.96 9.53 30.37
C HIS A 18 36.45 9.86 30.19
N THR A 19 36.76 10.79 29.27
CA THR A 19 37.14 12.21 29.55
C THR A 19 37.24 13.06 28.27
N GLU A 20 36.91 14.35 28.39
CA GLU A 20 37.06 15.46 27.43
C GLU A 20 38.53 15.77 27.06
N GLN A 21 38.79 16.31 25.85
CA GLN A 21 39.52 17.58 25.61
C GLN A 21 39.87 17.83 24.11
N ASP A 22 39.45 19.02 23.64
CA ASP A 22 40.15 20.06 22.86
C ASP A 22 40.89 19.80 21.52
N HIS A 23 40.40 20.52 20.50
CA HIS A 23 41.06 21.32 19.43
C HIS A 23 42.49 21.01 18.93
N GLN A 24 42.67 20.91 17.60
CA GLN A 24 43.36 21.90 16.72
C GLN A 24 43.66 21.36 15.31
N ASP A 25 43.52 22.25 14.32
CA ASP A 25 43.83 22.11 12.90
C ASP A 25 45.29 21.77 12.60
N HIS A 26 45.57 21.05 11.50
CA HIS A 26 46.77 21.24 10.68
C HIS A 26 46.59 20.68 9.25
N ASP A 27 46.77 21.58 8.28
CA ASP A 27 46.94 21.37 6.85
C ASP A 27 48.24 20.63 6.46
N HIS A 28 48.23 20.09 5.23
CA HIS A 28 49.30 20.06 4.21
C HIS A 28 49.83 18.69 3.69
N HIS A 29 49.62 18.57 2.36
CA HIS A 29 50.53 18.18 1.27
C HIS A 29 50.84 16.71 0.93
N ASP A 30 50.42 16.38 -0.31
CA ASP A 30 51.18 15.83 -1.45
C ASP A 30 52.31 14.82 -1.19
N HIS A 31 52.20 13.61 -1.78
CA HIS A 31 52.94 13.29 -3.01
C HIS A 31 52.58 11.90 -3.61
N HIS A 32 52.48 11.92 -4.94
CA HIS A 32 52.50 10.82 -5.91
C HIS A 32 53.64 9.80 -5.70
N ASP A 33 53.45 8.51 -6.05
CA ASP A 33 53.86 7.98 -7.37
C ASP A 33 53.45 6.51 -7.63
N HIS A 34 53.41 6.18 -8.92
CA HIS A 34 52.89 5.00 -9.58
C HIS A 34 53.72 3.71 -9.44
N ASP A 35 53.06 2.55 -9.58
CA ASP A 35 53.53 1.39 -10.38
C ASP A 35 52.35 0.42 -10.57
N GLU A 36 51.67 0.47 -11.72
CA GLU A 36 51.89 -0.40 -12.88
C GLU A 36 51.42 -1.86 -12.71
N HIS A 37 50.22 -2.07 -13.25
CA HIS A 37 49.75 -3.21 -14.03
C HIS A 37 50.27 -4.63 -13.71
N ASN A 38 49.36 -5.47 -13.24
CA ASN A 38 49.22 -6.78 -13.89
C ASN A 38 47.76 -7.24 -13.95
N HIS A 39 47.17 -7.09 -15.14
CA HIS A 39 45.86 -7.61 -15.50
C HIS A 39 45.97 -9.13 -15.73
N ALA A 40 45.51 -9.92 -14.77
CA ALA A 40 45.15 -11.30 -15.02
C ALA A 40 43.68 -11.36 -15.46
N HIS A 41 43.48 -11.36 -16.78
CA HIS A 41 42.20 -11.63 -17.42
C HIS A 41 41.76 -13.08 -17.19
N GLY A 42 41.06 -13.32 -16.08
CA GLY A 42 40.27 -14.53 -15.89
C GLY A 42 38.95 -14.39 -16.63
N HIS A 43 38.85 -15.06 -17.79
CA HIS A 43 37.63 -15.54 -18.45
C HIS A 43 36.30 -15.03 -17.83
N GLY A 44 35.56 -14.12 -18.46
CA GLY A 44 34.97 -14.36 -19.76
C GLY A 44 33.79 -15.34 -19.66
N CYS A 45 32.75 -14.99 -18.90
CA CYS A 45 31.42 -15.53 -19.11
C CYS A 45 30.40 -14.38 -19.14
N CYS A 46 30.05 -13.95 -20.36
CA CYS A 46 28.80 -13.25 -20.62
C CYS A 46 27.65 -14.18 -20.22
N GLY A 47 26.78 -13.72 -19.34
CA GLY A 47 25.57 -14.45 -18.97
C GLY A 47 24.76 -13.61 -18.01
N GLY A 48 23.78 -12.89 -18.57
CA GLY A 48 22.82 -12.09 -17.82
C GLY A 48 22.25 -12.89 -16.64
N GLY A 49 22.62 -12.47 -15.45
CA GLY A 49 22.19 -13.04 -14.19
C GLY A 49 21.57 -11.96 -13.33
N CYS A 50 20.60 -11.21 -13.87
CA CYS A 50 19.62 -10.51 -13.05
C CYS A 50 18.74 -11.56 -12.36
N CYS A 51 19.31 -12.35 -11.45
CA CYS A 51 18.56 -13.08 -10.45
C CYS A 51 18.15 -12.08 -9.37
N ALA A 52 17.35 -11.09 -9.78
CA ALA A 52 16.33 -10.58 -8.89
C ALA A 52 15.52 -11.81 -8.50
N SER A 53 15.76 -12.31 -7.29
CA SER A 53 14.94 -13.36 -6.69
C SER A 53 13.50 -12.96 -6.98
N ARG A 54 12.82 -13.69 -7.87
CA ARG A 54 11.37 -13.55 -8.04
C ARG A 54 10.85 -13.88 -6.66
N LYS A 55 10.60 -12.85 -5.84
CA LYS A 55 9.80 -13.00 -4.63
C LYS A 55 8.51 -13.57 -5.18
N SER A 56 8.32 -14.87 -5.00
CA SER A 56 7.06 -15.51 -5.36
C SER A 56 6.01 -14.71 -4.63
N ALA A 57 5.18 -13.98 -5.38
CA ALA A 57 4.12 -13.18 -4.80
C ALA A 57 3.35 -14.10 -3.84
N ALA A 58 3.10 -13.62 -2.63
CA ALA A 58 2.34 -14.37 -1.66
C ALA A 58 1.03 -14.86 -2.31
N PRO A 59 0.55 -16.07 -1.95
CA PRO A 59 -0.74 -16.54 -2.45
C PRO A 59 -1.84 -15.52 -2.12
N LEU A 60 -2.86 -15.44 -2.98
CA LEU A 60 -4.06 -14.67 -2.68
C LEU A 60 -4.73 -15.23 -1.42
N SER A 61 -5.18 -14.35 -0.54
CA SER A 61 -6.04 -14.71 0.58
C SER A 61 -7.41 -15.18 0.08
N ALA A 62 -8.20 -15.79 0.97
CA ALA A 62 -9.56 -16.21 0.65
C ALA A 62 -10.44 -15.02 0.24
N GLU A 63 -10.35 -13.91 0.97
CA GLU A 63 -11.14 -12.69 0.71
C GLU A 63 -10.77 -12.04 -0.63
N GLU A 64 -9.48 -11.95 -0.95
CA GLU A 64 -9.01 -11.46 -2.25
C GLU A 64 -9.49 -12.35 -3.40
N THR A 65 -9.45 -13.68 -3.20
CA THR A 65 -9.90 -14.65 -4.19
C THR A 65 -11.39 -14.54 -4.43
N GLU A 66 -12.18 -14.45 -3.35
CA GLU A 66 -13.63 -14.29 -3.41
C GLU A 66 -14.01 -12.99 -4.13
N PHE A 67 -13.34 -11.88 -3.81
CA PHE A 67 -13.60 -10.60 -4.46
C PHE A 67 -13.29 -10.65 -5.97
N LEU A 68 -12.17 -11.26 -6.36
CA LEU A 68 -11.82 -11.42 -7.78
C LEU A 68 -12.86 -12.28 -8.53
N ILE A 69 -13.33 -13.37 -7.91
CA ILE A 69 -14.38 -14.22 -8.50
C ILE A 69 -15.68 -13.42 -8.68
N GLN A 70 -16.07 -12.61 -7.69
CA GLN A 70 -17.23 -11.72 -7.78
C GLN A 70 -17.06 -10.72 -8.94
N LEU A 71 -15.89 -10.07 -9.03
CA LEU A 71 -15.59 -9.10 -10.07
C LEU A 71 -15.53 -9.74 -11.48
N ALA A 72 -15.18 -11.02 -11.61
CA ALA A 72 -15.26 -11.71 -12.91
C ALA A 72 -16.70 -11.89 -13.43
N GLN A 73 -17.69 -11.98 -12.53
CA GLN A 73 -19.10 -12.08 -12.91
C GLN A 73 -19.68 -10.73 -13.32
N THR A 74 -19.14 -9.64 -12.78
CA THR A 74 -19.52 -8.26 -13.09
C THR A 74 -18.24 -7.43 -13.24
N PRO A 75 -17.69 -7.31 -14.47
CA PRO A 75 -16.32 -6.82 -14.70
C PRO A 75 -16.01 -5.42 -14.15
N TYR A 76 -17.06 -4.65 -13.89
CA TYR A 76 -16.98 -3.31 -13.34
C TYR A 76 -17.90 -3.17 -12.14
N LEU A 77 -17.39 -2.67 -11.02
CA LEU A 77 -18.18 -2.39 -9.82
C LEU A 77 -18.10 -0.91 -9.45
N PRO A 78 -19.16 -0.34 -8.86
CA PRO A 78 -19.11 1.03 -8.37
C PRO A 78 -18.13 1.14 -7.20
N LEU A 79 -17.43 2.27 -7.15
CA LEU A 79 -16.53 2.67 -6.08
C LEU A 79 -16.80 4.12 -5.70
N THR A 80 -16.54 4.48 -4.45
CA THR A 80 -16.52 5.89 -4.04
C THR A 80 -15.35 6.17 -3.12
N ARG A 81 -15.08 7.45 -2.88
CA ARG A 81 -14.26 7.92 -1.76
C ARG A 81 -14.96 9.10 -1.08
N PHE A 82 -14.76 9.21 0.23
CA PHE A 82 -15.29 10.30 1.02
C PHE A 82 -14.24 11.39 1.10
N VAL A 83 -14.60 12.59 0.64
CA VAL A 83 -13.70 13.72 0.52
C VAL A 83 -14.22 14.87 1.37
N LEU A 84 -13.27 15.55 2.01
CA LEU A 84 -13.47 16.76 2.78
C LEU A 84 -13.01 17.92 1.90
N LYS A 85 -13.92 18.85 1.58
CA LYS A 85 -13.63 20.11 0.91
C LYS A 85 -13.86 21.29 1.84
N SER A 86 -13.34 22.46 1.45
CA SER A 86 -13.45 23.70 2.20
C SER A 86 -14.21 24.76 1.42
N THR A 87 -15.17 25.43 2.06
CA THR A 87 -15.74 26.68 1.54
C THR A 87 -14.70 27.81 1.52
N LYS A 88 -13.64 27.71 2.34
CA LYS A 88 -12.59 28.74 2.48
C LYS A 88 -11.59 28.72 1.34
N SER A 89 -11.38 27.57 0.69
CA SER A 89 -10.51 27.44 -0.49
C SER A 89 -10.83 26.18 -1.30
N ASN A 90 -10.86 26.32 -2.61
CA ASN A 90 -10.96 25.22 -3.56
C ASN A 90 -9.70 24.34 -3.64
N HIS A 91 -8.59 24.75 -3.02
CA HIS A 91 -7.35 23.96 -2.94
C HIS A 91 -7.31 23.08 -1.69
N PHE A 92 -8.23 23.26 -0.75
CA PHE A 92 -8.31 22.42 0.44
C PHE A 92 -9.24 21.25 0.19
N GLU A 93 -8.60 20.13 -0.13
CA GLU A 93 -9.22 18.83 -0.28
C GLU A 93 -8.45 17.81 0.56
N SER A 94 -9.16 16.92 1.24
CA SER A 94 -8.57 15.78 1.96
C SER A 94 -9.45 14.55 1.85
N VAL A 95 -8.86 13.40 1.56
CA VAL A 95 -9.59 12.13 1.54
C VAL A 95 -9.78 11.62 2.98
N ALA A 96 -11.03 11.47 3.40
CA ALA A 96 -11.37 10.95 4.73
C ALA A 96 -11.46 9.42 4.74
N LEU A 97 -11.99 8.81 3.68
CA LEU A 97 -12.12 7.36 3.56
C LEU A 97 -12.02 6.92 2.09
N ALA A 98 -11.04 6.06 1.80
CA ALA A 98 -10.88 5.43 0.50
C ALA A 98 -10.13 4.09 0.60
N PRO A 99 -10.46 3.10 -0.24
CA PRO A 99 -11.65 3.02 -1.08
C PRO A 99 -12.93 2.71 -0.29
N VAL A 100 -14.09 3.14 -0.79
CA VAL A 100 -15.41 2.77 -0.28
C VAL A 100 -16.16 1.99 -1.35
N HIS A 101 -16.39 0.71 -1.07
CA HIS A 101 -17.28 -0.15 -1.84
C HIS A 101 -18.32 -0.72 -0.88
N LEU A 102 -19.60 -0.54 -1.21
CA LEU A 102 -20.73 -1.02 -0.41
C LEU A 102 -21.36 -2.24 -1.09
N LYS A 103 -21.65 -3.25 -0.28
CA LYS A 103 -22.51 -4.38 -0.67
C LYS A 103 -23.97 -4.10 -0.28
N ASP A 104 -24.17 -3.37 0.81
CA ASP A 104 -25.46 -2.87 1.25
C ASP A 104 -25.32 -1.46 1.84
N LYS A 105 -26.37 -0.65 1.74
CA LYS A 105 -26.41 0.72 2.28
C LYS A 105 -26.25 0.81 3.80
N THR A 106 -26.44 -0.29 4.51
CA THR A 106 -26.29 -0.42 5.98
C THR A 106 -24.94 -0.99 6.40
N ASP A 107 -24.00 -1.20 5.46
CA ASP A 107 -22.66 -1.69 5.76
C ASP A 107 -21.96 -0.78 6.79
N SER A 108 -21.37 -1.40 7.81
CA SER A 108 -20.66 -0.67 8.86
C SER A 108 -19.30 -0.16 8.38
N MET A 109 -18.74 0.80 9.12
CA MET A 109 -17.40 1.31 8.86
C MET A 109 -16.33 0.22 8.92
N GLU A 110 -16.45 -0.77 9.82
CA GLU A 110 -15.50 -1.88 9.89
C GLU A 110 -15.54 -2.74 8.62
N VAL A 111 -16.74 -3.08 8.13
CA VAL A 111 -16.92 -3.88 6.91
C VAL A 111 -16.33 -3.16 5.70
N VAL A 112 -16.60 -1.86 5.58
CA VAL A 112 -16.06 -1.04 4.48
C VAL A 112 -14.53 -0.94 4.56
N LYS A 113 -13.96 -0.75 5.75
CA LYS A 113 -12.50 -0.71 5.93
C LYS A 113 -11.85 -2.06 5.60
N SER A 114 -12.47 -3.17 6.00
CA SER A 114 -11.98 -4.52 5.67
C SER A 114 -12.00 -4.74 4.16
N THR A 115 -13.12 -4.44 3.51
CA THR A 115 -13.26 -4.55 2.04
C THR A 115 -12.25 -3.63 1.34
N GLY A 116 -12.06 -2.41 1.85
CA GLY A 116 -11.12 -1.48 1.27
C GLY A 116 -9.66 -1.91 1.40
N ALA A 117 -9.29 -2.64 2.46
CA ALA A 117 -7.97 -3.25 2.58
C ALA A 117 -7.74 -4.36 1.53
N VAL A 118 -8.77 -5.17 1.26
CA VAL A 118 -8.74 -6.18 0.19
C VAL A 118 -8.55 -5.52 -1.17
N LEU A 119 -9.33 -4.46 -1.46
CA LEU A 119 -9.23 -3.71 -2.72
C LEU A 119 -7.84 -3.11 -2.94
N LYS A 120 -7.28 -2.45 -1.92
CA LYS A 120 -5.92 -1.88 -1.97
C LYS A 120 -4.88 -2.97 -2.22
N SER A 121 -4.96 -4.10 -1.51
CA SER A 121 -4.04 -5.21 -1.72
C SER A 121 -4.12 -5.76 -3.15
N LEU A 122 -5.33 -5.92 -3.70
CA LEU A 122 -5.52 -6.36 -5.08
C LEU A 122 -5.01 -5.35 -6.11
N GLU A 123 -5.19 -4.06 -5.87
CA GLU A 123 -4.66 -2.97 -6.71
C GLU A 123 -3.13 -2.93 -6.68
N GLU A 124 -2.52 -2.96 -5.50
CA GLU A 124 -1.06 -2.98 -5.31
C GLU A 124 -0.39 -4.17 -6.02
N ARG A 125 -1.12 -5.28 -6.12
CA ARG A 125 -0.68 -6.50 -6.81
C ARG A 125 -1.02 -6.50 -8.30
N GLY A 126 -1.68 -5.44 -8.79
CA GLY A 126 -2.02 -5.22 -10.18
C GLY A 126 -3.12 -6.16 -10.70
N PHE A 127 -4.02 -6.63 -9.84
CA PHE A 127 -5.14 -7.48 -10.25
C PHE A 127 -6.39 -6.69 -10.63
N LEU A 128 -6.60 -5.52 -10.04
CA LEU A 128 -7.67 -4.59 -10.40
C LEU A 128 -7.13 -3.15 -10.43
N THR A 129 -7.93 -2.22 -10.92
CA THR A 129 -7.71 -0.77 -10.82
C THR A 129 -8.84 -0.12 -10.04
N LEU A 130 -8.51 0.91 -9.27
CA LEU A 130 -9.46 1.79 -8.62
C LEU A 130 -9.37 3.17 -9.29
N ASP A 131 -10.41 3.56 -10.03
CA ASP A 131 -10.46 4.82 -10.77
C ASP A 131 -11.51 5.74 -10.14
N TYR A 132 -11.18 7.00 -9.89
CA TYR A 132 -12.09 8.02 -9.32
C TYR A 132 -12.44 9.14 -10.30
N GLU A 133 -12.04 9.02 -11.56
CA GLU A 133 -12.35 9.95 -12.64
C GLU A 133 -13.40 9.36 -13.60
N GLU A 134 -13.52 8.02 -13.64
CA GLU A 134 -14.45 7.30 -14.50
C GLU A 134 -15.55 6.54 -13.71
N PRO A 135 -16.64 7.23 -13.32
CA PRO A 135 -17.80 6.56 -12.74
C PRO A 135 -18.56 5.75 -13.78
N LEU A 136 -19.20 4.66 -13.34
CA LEU A 136 -20.01 3.79 -14.18
C LEU A 136 -21.35 4.45 -14.50
N GLU A 137 -21.70 4.54 -15.78
CA GLU A 137 -23.01 5.11 -16.21
C GLU A 137 -24.21 4.40 -15.55
N ASN A 138 -24.09 3.08 -15.33
CA ASN A 138 -25.11 2.25 -14.68
C ASN A 138 -24.72 1.83 -13.25
N GLY A 139 -23.80 2.55 -12.62
CA GLY A 139 -23.40 2.30 -11.23
C GLY A 139 -24.51 2.73 -10.26
N ASN A 140 -24.83 1.88 -9.27
CA ASN A 140 -25.83 2.20 -8.26
C ASN A 140 -25.27 3.14 -7.17
N TYR A 141 -24.79 4.32 -7.56
CA TYR A 141 -24.24 5.31 -6.63
C TYR A 141 -25.29 5.88 -5.66
N SER A 142 -26.58 5.74 -5.99
CA SER A 142 -27.66 6.11 -5.10
C SER A 142 -27.61 5.36 -3.76
N GLU A 143 -27.09 4.13 -3.73
CA GLU A 143 -26.90 3.39 -2.47
C GLU A 143 -25.82 4.00 -1.59
N TYR A 144 -24.80 4.60 -2.19
CA TYR A 144 -23.72 5.28 -1.48
C TYR A 144 -24.20 6.60 -0.88
N GLU A 145 -24.91 7.41 -1.67
CA GLU A 145 -25.48 8.68 -1.22
C GLU A 145 -26.50 8.51 -0.08
N ASN A 146 -27.24 7.39 -0.10
CA ASN A 146 -28.26 7.05 0.88
C ASN A 146 -27.78 6.04 1.95
N SER A 147 -26.47 5.81 2.05
CA SER A 147 -25.90 4.89 3.04
C SER A 147 -25.85 5.51 4.44
N ASP A 148 -25.98 4.65 5.45
CA ASP A 148 -25.84 5.05 6.85
C ASP A 148 -24.43 5.59 7.12
N LEU A 149 -23.43 5.01 6.46
CA LEU A 149 -22.04 5.42 6.58
C LEU A 149 -21.80 6.84 6.01
N TYR A 150 -22.38 7.17 4.85
CA TYR A 150 -22.27 8.52 4.30
C TYR A 150 -23.10 9.53 5.08
N ALA A 151 -24.26 9.14 5.62
CA ALA A 151 -25.03 9.97 6.54
C ALA A 151 -24.21 10.32 7.79
N TYR A 152 -23.57 9.34 8.42
CA TYR A 152 -22.67 9.54 9.55
C TYR A 152 -21.48 10.46 9.21
N PHE A 153 -20.90 10.29 8.02
CA PHE A 153 -19.81 11.16 7.56
C PHE A 153 -20.27 12.62 7.44
N LYS A 154 -21.42 12.87 6.80
CA LYS A 154 -21.99 14.23 6.70
C LYS A 154 -22.24 14.86 8.06
N GLU A 155 -22.78 14.10 9.01
CA GLU A 155 -23.01 14.58 10.38
C GLU A 155 -21.68 14.94 11.08
N THR A 156 -20.65 14.11 10.91
CA THR A 156 -19.32 14.35 11.48
C THR A 156 -18.70 15.64 10.94
N VAL A 157 -18.85 15.91 9.63
CA VAL A 157 -18.36 17.15 9.01
C VAL A 157 -19.13 18.37 9.51
N ALA A 158 -20.46 18.30 9.56
CA ALA A 158 -21.30 19.39 10.08
C ALA A 158 -21.00 19.72 11.56
N GLN A 159 -20.62 18.73 12.37
CA GLN A 159 -20.19 18.98 13.75
C GLN A 159 -18.86 19.74 13.82
N ALA A 160 -17.92 19.47 12.90
CA ALA A 160 -16.61 20.10 12.86
C ALA A 160 -16.68 21.62 12.56
N GLU A 161 -17.68 22.06 11.79
CA GLU A 161 -17.92 23.48 11.50
C GLU A 161 -18.15 24.35 12.75
N ASN A 162 -18.62 23.75 13.84
CA ASN A 162 -18.93 24.47 15.09
C ASN A 162 -17.69 24.79 15.93
N HIS A 163 -16.49 24.41 15.46
CA HIS A 163 -15.23 24.77 16.10
C HIS A 163 -14.58 25.99 15.41
N ASP A 164 -14.07 26.93 16.22
CA ASP A 164 -13.60 28.25 15.78
C ASP A 164 -12.42 28.26 14.77
N ASP A 165 -11.87 27.11 14.39
CA ASP A 165 -10.75 26.99 13.43
C ASP A 165 -10.96 25.89 12.37
N TYR A 166 -12.21 25.52 12.04
CA TYR A 166 -12.46 24.44 11.09
C TYR A 166 -11.82 24.71 9.71
N LEU A 167 -11.20 23.70 9.10
CA LEU A 167 -10.60 23.80 7.77
C LEU A 167 -11.47 23.19 6.68
N TYR A 168 -12.24 22.16 7.01
CA TYR A 168 -13.10 21.42 6.09
C TYR A 168 -14.52 21.39 6.62
N ASP A 169 -15.48 21.65 5.73
CA ASP A 169 -16.90 21.83 6.03
C ASP A 169 -17.82 21.25 4.93
N ILE A 170 -17.26 20.86 3.78
CA ILE A 170 -18.04 20.25 2.71
C ILE A 170 -17.76 18.75 2.69
N PRO A 171 -18.72 17.89 3.05
CA PRO A 171 -18.64 16.46 2.78
C PRO A 171 -18.98 16.22 1.30
N GLU A 172 -18.11 15.50 0.60
CA GLU A 172 -18.35 15.12 -0.78
C GLU A 172 -18.12 13.63 -1.00
N LEU A 173 -18.93 13.08 -1.89
CA LEU A 173 -18.85 11.72 -2.36
C LEU A 173 -18.31 11.75 -3.80
N GLU A 174 -17.04 11.38 -3.95
CA GLU A 174 -16.46 11.26 -5.27
C GLU A 174 -16.64 9.83 -5.79
N LEU A 175 -17.16 9.75 -7.02
CA LEU A 175 -17.59 8.51 -7.65
C LEU A 175 -16.47 7.93 -8.49
N GLY A 176 -16.44 6.62 -8.60
CA GLY A 176 -15.39 5.90 -9.29
C GLY A 176 -15.80 4.48 -9.66
N SER A 177 -14.88 3.74 -10.24
CA SER A 177 -15.09 2.38 -10.67
C SER A 177 -13.95 1.45 -10.27
N ILE A 178 -14.30 0.18 -10.10
CA ILE A 178 -13.36 -0.92 -9.93
C ILE A 178 -13.38 -1.70 -11.23
N ALA A 179 -12.22 -1.93 -11.84
CA ALA A 179 -12.12 -2.71 -13.06
C ALA A 179 -11.09 -3.84 -12.93
N LEU A 180 -11.42 -5.00 -13.47
CA LEU A 180 -10.50 -6.14 -13.49
C LEU A 180 -9.41 -5.93 -14.55
N THR A 181 -8.14 -6.07 -14.16
CA THR A 181 -7.02 -6.02 -15.12
C THR A 181 -6.87 -7.35 -15.87
N TYR A 182 -6.05 -7.35 -16.93
CA TYR A 182 -5.62 -8.59 -17.59
C TYR A 182 -4.97 -9.57 -16.60
N SER A 183 -4.11 -9.11 -15.70
CA SER A 183 -3.46 -9.96 -14.69
C SER A 183 -4.48 -10.57 -13.73
N GLY A 184 -5.51 -9.82 -13.34
CA GLY A 184 -6.64 -10.30 -12.54
C GLY A 184 -7.42 -11.41 -13.24
N GLN A 185 -7.77 -11.20 -14.51
CA GLN A 185 -8.43 -12.22 -15.34
C GLN A 185 -7.62 -13.51 -15.43
N GLN A 186 -6.32 -13.40 -15.67
CA GLN A 186 -5.43 -14.56 -15.74
C GLN A 186 -5.29 -15.29 -14.39
N ALA A 187 -5.37 -14.57 -13.27
CA ALA A 187 -5.35 -15.18 -11.94
C ALA A 187 -6.58 -16.07 -11.73
N ILE A 188 -7.76 -15.60 -12.12
CA ILE A 188 -9.04 -16.33 -11.99
C ILE A 188 -9.04 -17.59 -12.86
N ILE A 189 -8.61 -17.50 -14.12
CA ILE A 189 -8.52 -18.67 -15.03
C ILE A 189 -7.62 -19.76 -14.43
N LYS A 190 -6.52 -19.39 -13.78
CA LYS A 190 -5.60 -20.34 -13.15
C LYS A 190 -6.16 -20.98 -11.88
N MET A 191 -7.12 -20.33 -11.21
CA MET A 191 -7.82 -20.90 -10.05
C MET A 191 -8.80 -21.98 -10.50
N ASP A 192 -9.57 -21.71 -11.57
CA ASP A 192 -10.57 -22.63 -12.12
C ASP A 192 -9.93 -23.94 -12.65
N GLN A 193 -8.75 -23.83 -13.26
CA GLN A 193 -7.99 -25.00 -13.75
C GLN A 193 -7.41 -25.91 -12.64
N LYS A 194 -7.46 -25.48 -11.38
CA LYS A 194 -6.92 -26.22 -10.22
C LYS A 194 -8.02 -26.80 -9.32
N ALA A 195 -9.29 -26.54 -9.60
CA ALA A 195 -10.45 -27.10 -8.91
C ALA A 195 -10.81 -28.49 -9.47
#